data_AF-A0A535W4C6-F1
#
_entry.id   AF-A0A535W4C6-F1
#
_cell.length_a   1.000
_cell.length_b   1.000
_cell.length_c   1.000
_cell.angle_alpha   90.00
_cell.angle_beta   90.00
_cell.angle_gamma   90.00
#
_symmetry.space_group_name_H-M   'P 1'
#
loop_
_entity.id
_entity.type
_entity.pdbx_description
1 polymer ?
#
loop_
_entity_poly.entity_id
_entity_poly.type
_entity_poly.pdbx_seq_one_letter_code
_entity_poly.pdbx_strand_id
1 'polypeptide(L)'
;MLWEVFWPLALGFILSAIVQTLVSRQAVVRALGSDSPRSLGLATLFGAASSSCSYAAVAISRSLFRKGASFPAAIVFEFASTNLVFELGLILLILLGWSFVGAEFAGGLLMIVILALLFRWTLKPGMIDEARRQAEHGRHGRMEGHGEMDMAITEGPFVKRLFSGRGLTAISHNFWMDVTSVWIDIGIGLLIAGALAAWVPASFWQSFFLTGHPVLSQVWGPLIGPVISLLSFVCSVGNVPLAAVLWNGGISFGGVIAFVFADLIILPILDIYRNYYGGRMALYLLVVSYAAMALAG
;
A
#
# COMPACT_ATOMS: atom_id res chain seq x y z
N MET A 1 -13.29 -8.22 16.59
CA MET A 1 -12.03 -7.91 15.87
C MET A 1 -11.57 -9.06 14.97
N LEU A 2 -10.94 -10.14 15.47
CA LEU A 2 -10.35 -11.16 14.58
C LEU A 2 -11.37 -11.83 13.64
N TRP A 3 -12.56 -12.18 14.15
CA TRP A 3 -13.64 -12.78 13.34
C TRP A 3 -14.23 -11.82 12.30
N GLU A 4 -14.35 -10.54 12.64
CA GLU A 4 -14.88 -9.49 11.74
C GLU A 4 -13.92 -9.18 10.59
N VAL A 5 -12.62 -9.31 10.84
CA VAL A 5 -11.55 -9.00 9.87
C VAL A 5 -11.21 -10.23 9.02
N PHE A 6 -11.36 -11.43 9.56
CA PHE A 6 -11.03 -12.68 8.86
C PHE A 6 -11.74 -12.85 7.52
N TRP A 7 -13.06 -12.65 7.48
CA TRP A 7 -13.84 -12.86 6.25
C TRP A 7 -13.53 -11.85 5.15
N PRO A 8 -13.49 -10.53 5.43
CA PRO A 8 -13.03 -9.54 4.46
C PRO A 8 -11.60 -9.78 3.98
N LEU A 9 -10.68 -10.18 4.86
CA LEU A 9 -9.30 -10.55 4.50
C LEU A 9 -9.26 -11.73 3.54
N ALA A 10 -9.95 -12.82 3.88
CA ALA A 10 -9.97 -14.04 3.06
C ALA A 10 -10.55 -13.75 1.67
N LEU A 11 -11.65 -13.00 1.61
CA LEU A 11 -12.26 -12.59 0.35
C LEU A 11 -11.34 -11.66 -0.44
N GLY A 12 -10.65 -10.73 0.23
CA GLY A 12 -9.64 -9.86 -0.36
C GLY A 12 -8.53 -10.67 -1.04
N PHE A 13 -7.81 -11.49 -0.29
CA PHE A 13 -6.73 -12.31 -0.84
C PHE A 13 -7.17 -13.22 -2.00
N ILE A 14 -8.40 -13.76 -1.97
CA ILE A 14 -8.94 -14.53 -3.10
C ILE A 14 -9.11 -13.66 -4.33
N LEU A 15 -9.72 -12.46 -4.20
CA LEU A 15 -9.88 -11.52 -5.30
C LEU A 15 -8.52 -11.07 -5.85
N SER A 16 -7.58 -10.72 -4.98
CA SER A 16 -6.21 -10.36 -5.33
C SER A 16 -5.55 -11.47 -6.18
N ALA A 17 -5.58 -12.71 -5.67
CA ALA A 17 -4.99 -13.85 -6.36
C ALA A 17 -5.61 -14.11 -7.74
N ILE A 18 -6.93 -13.90 -7.88
CA ILE A 18 -7.62 -13.97 -9.17
C ILE A 18 -7.09 -12.89 -10.12
N VAL A 19 -7.05 -11.63 -9.69
CA VAL A 19 -6.64 -10.53 -10.57
C VAL A 19 -5.16 -10.63 -10.95
N GLN A 20 -4.28 -10.97 -10.00
CA GLN A 20 -2.86 -11.23 -10.25
C GLN A 20 -2.63 -12.35 -11.27
N THR A 21 -3.52 -13.34 -11.36
CA THR A 21 -3.45 -14.43 -12.35
C THR A 21 -3.89 -13.99 -13.75
N LEU A 22 -4.60 -12.85 -13.86
CA LEU A 22 -5.22 -12.38 -15.08
C LEU A 22 -4.49 -11.19 -15.74
N VAL A 23 -3.71 -10.42 -14.99
CA VAL A 23 -3.01 -9.23 -15.50
C VAL A 23 -1.53 -9.55 -15.75
N SER A 24 -1.12 -9.55 -17.03
CA SER A 24 0.27 -9.84 -17.42
C SER A 24 1.23 -8.69 -17.08
N ARG A 25 2.33 -8.97 -16.39
CA ARG A 25 3.26 -7.95 -15.86
C ARG A 25 4.12 -7.33 -16.95
N GLN A 26 4.37 -8.04 -18.05
CA GLN A 26 5.15 -7.52 -19.20
C GLN A 26 4.43 -6.43 -20.01
N ALA A 27 3.08 -6.42 -20.01
CA ALA A 27 2.31 -5.36 -20.68
C ALA A 27 2.42 -4.02 -19.92
N VAL A 28 2.50 -4.10 -18.58
CA VAL A 28 2.63 -2.94 -17.68
C VAL A 28 3.99 -2.27 -17.88
N VAL A 29 5.10 -3.02 -17.95
CA VAL A 29 6.46 -2.45 -18.14
C VAL A 29 6.54 -1.56 -19.39
N ARG A 30 5.99 -2.01 -20.52
CA ARG A 30 6.02 -1.23 -21.78
C ARG A 30 5.18 0.04 -21.71
N ALA A 31 4.14 0.06 -20.89
CA ALA A 31 3.27 1.22 -20.71
C ALA A 31 3.86 2.29 -19.78
N LEU A 32 4.84 1.95 -18.93
CA LEU A 32 5.37 2.81 -17.86
C LEU A 32 6.76 3.42 -18.15
N GLY A 33 7.21 3.41 -19.41
CA GLY A 33 8.55 3.85 -19.81
C GLY A 33 8.83 5.36 -19.72
N SER A 34 7.87 6.19 -19.30
CA SER A 34 8.06 7.65 -19.14
C SER A 34 7.50 8.16 -17.81
N ASP A 35 7.81 9.38 -17.44
CA ASP A 35 7.25 10.12 -16.29
C ASP A 35 6.11 11.07 -16.72
N SER A 36 5.60 10.92 -17.94
CA SER A 36 4.49 11.74 -18.47
C SER A 36 3.20 11.52 -17.68
N PRO A 37 2.28 12.51 -17.61
CA PRO A 37 0.99 12.36 -16.93
C PRO A 37 0.18 11.14 -17.41
N ARG A 38 0.31 10.78 -18.70
CA ARG A 38 -0.31 9.57 -19.26
C ARG A 38 0.29 8.29 -18.67
N SER A 39 1.61 8.25 -18.53
CA SER A 39 2.32 7.12 -17.91
C SER A 39 1.97 6.96 -16.44
N LEU A 40 1.88 8.08 -15.70
CA LEU A 40 1.44 8.06 -14.30
C LEU A 40 -0.02 7.61 -14.17
N GLY A 41 -0.92 8.08 -15.04
CA GLY A 41 -2.31 7.59 -15.07
C GLY A 41 -2.42 6.09 -15.36
N LEU A 42 -1.58 5.58 -16.26
CA LEU A 42 -1.48 4.13 -16.52
C LEU A 42 -0.88 3.38 -15.32
N ALA A 43 0.12 3.95 -14.64
CA ALA A 43 0.70 3.39 -13.42
C ALA A 43 -0.36 3.25 -12.33
N THR A 44 -1.18 4.28 -12.13
CA THR A 44 -2.30 4.26 -11.20
C THR A 44 -3.32 3.19 -11.56
N LEU A 45 -3.73 3.11 -12.82
CA LEU A 45 -4.73 2.13 -13.27
C LEU A 45 -4.22 0.69 -13.13
N PHE A 46 -2.99 0.43 -13.58
CA PHE A 46 -2.40 -0.90 -13.45
C PHE A 46 -2.09 -1.26 -12.01
N GLY A 47 -1.68 -0.29 -11.18
CA GLY A 47 -1.48 -0.50 -9.75
C GLY A 47 -2.79 -0.89 -9.06
N ALA A 48 -3.84 -0.06 -9.20
CA ALA A 48 -5.16 -0.34 -8.64
C ALA A 48 -5.73 -1.70 -9.09
N ALA A 49 -5.47 -2.09 -10.34
CA ALA A 49 -5.83 -3.40 -10.85
C ALA A 49 -4.96 -4.52 -10.28
N SER A 50 -3.66 -4.31 -10.07
CA SER A 50 -2.71 -5.36 -9.66
C SER A 50 -2.99 -5.92 -8.26
N SER A 51 -3.71 -5.19 -7.39
CA SER A 51 -4.06 -5.58 -6.01
C SER A 51 -2.95 -6.37 -5.32
N SER A 52 -1.99 -5.69 -4.68
CA SER A 52 -0.83 -6.37 -4.11
C SER A 52 -0.61 -5.92 -2.67
N CYS A 53 -0.14 -6.82 -1.80
CA CYS A 53 0.28 -6.44 -0.47
C CYS A 53 1.46 -5.45 -0.53
N SER A 54 1.65 -4.63 0.50
CA SER A 54 2.69 -3.58 0.52
C SER A 54 4.09 -4.11 0.16
N TYR A 55 4.45 -5.29 0.64
CA TYR A 55 5.73 -5.93 0.31
C TYR A 55 5.83 -6.41 -1.15
N ALA A 56 4.77 -7.01 -1.68
CA ALA A 56 4.73 -7.44 -3.07
C ALA A 56 4.75 -6.22 -4.01
N ALA A 57 4.01 -5.16 -3.67
CA ALA A 57 3.99 -3.90 -4.42
C ALA A 57 5.41 -3.30 -4.54
N VAL A 58 6.16 -3.22 -3.44
CA VAL A 58 7.55 -2.71 -3.44
C VAL A 58 8.48 -3.59 -4.29
N ALA A 59 8.32 -4.92 -4.23
CA ALA A 59 9.12 -5.84 -5.05
C ALA A 59 8.79 -5.70 -6.56
N ILE A 60 7.51 -5.56 -6.91
CA ILE A 60 7.05 -5.36 -8.29
C ILE A 60 7.52 -4.01 -8.81
N SER A 61 7.38 -2.95 -8.02
CA SER A 61 7.86 -1.60 -8.31
C SER A 61 9.35 -1.59 -8.67
N ARG A 62 10.20 -2.25 -7.86
CA ARG A 62 11.63 -2.40 -8.19
C ARG A 62 11.85 -3.18 -9.49
N SER A 63 11.10 -4.26 -9.72
CA SER A 63 11.18 -5.05 -10.97
C SER A 63 10.82 -4.20 -12.19
N LEU A 64 9.76 -3.39 -12.10
CA LEU A 64 9.36 -2.44 -13.14
C LEU A 64 10.47 -1.41 -13.41
N PHE A 65 11.04 -0.84 -12.35
CA PHE A 65 12.12 0.16 -12.45
C PHE A 65 13.39 -0.42 -13.10
N ARG A 66 13.81 -1.64 -12.70
CA ARG A 66 14.94 -2.37 -13.30
C ARG A 66 14.69 -2.69 -14.77
N LYS A 67 13.46 -3.00 -15.15
CA LYS A 67 13.06 -3.30 -16.54
C LYS A 67 12.84 -2.07 -17.42
N GLY A 68 13.11 -0.87 -16.90
CA GLY A 68 13.13 0.37 -17.69
C GLY A 68 11.91 1.29 -17.49
N ALA A 69 11.01 1.01 -16.55
CA ALA A 69 10.01 1.99 -16.15
C ALA A 69 10.67 3.23 -15.53
N SER A 70 10.01 4.39 -15.63
CA SER A 70 10.48 5.58 -14.92
C SER A 70 10.32 5.38 -13.41
N PHE A 71 11.21 5.96 -12.60
CA PHE A 71 11.12 5.85 -11.15
C PHE A 71 9.79 6.40 -10.60
N PRO A 72 9.31 7.59 -11.03
CA PRO A 72 8.01 8.09 -10.60
C PRO A 72 6.86 7.15 -10.96
N ALA A 73 6.85 6.57 -12.17
CA ALA A 73 5.78 5.64 -12.57
C ALA A 73 5.82 4.34 -11.78
N ALA A 74 7.01 3.82 -11.45
CA ALA A 74 7.14 2.62 -10.61
C ALA A 74 6.60 2.85 -9.19
N ILE A 75 6.96 3.97 -8.56
CA ILE A 75 6.45 4.32 -7.22
C ILE A 75 4.95 4.66 -7.25
N VAL A 76 4.45 5.35 -8.28
CA VAL A 76 2.99 5.60 -8.41
C VAL A 76 2.22 4.30 -8.57
N PHE A 77 2.74 3.36 -9.37
CA PHE A 77 2.17 2.02 -9.48
C PHE A 77 2.12 1.33 -8.11
N GLU A 78 3.21 1.41 -7.35
CA GLU A 78 3.32 0.84 -6.01
C GLU A 78 2.24 1.37 -5.05
N PHE A 79 2.10 2.70 -4.96
CA PHE A 79 1.10 3.35 -4.11
C PHE A 79 -0.32 3.04 -4.53
N ALA A 80 -0.60 3.04 -5.83
CA ALA A 80 -1.92 2.67 -6.34
C ALA A 80 -2.25 1.20 -6.08
N SER A 81 -1.23 0.33 -6.10
CA SER A 81 -1.39 -1.11 -5.89
C SER A 81 -1.70 -1.51 -4.46
N THR A 82 -1.55 -0.60 -3.49
CA THR A 82 -1.90 -0.83 -2.09
C THR A 82 -3.10 0.00 -1.65
N ASN A 83 -3.21 1.26 -2.09
CA ASN A 83 -4.20 2.22 -1.57
C ASN A 83 -5.45 2.41 -2.46
N LEU A 84 -5.45 1.95 -3.72
CA LEU A 84 -6.63 2.03 -4.59
C LEU A 84 -7.27 0.67 -4.85
N VAL A 85 -7.02 -0.28 -3.96
CA VAL A 85 -7.47 -1.66 -4.09
C VAL A 85 -8.90 -1.80 -3.60
N PHE A 86 -9.72 -2.51 -4.38
CA PHE A 86 -11.12 -2.77 -4.05
C PHE A 86 -11.31 -3.47 -2.69
N GLU A 87 -10.38 -4.36 -2.34
CA GLU A 87 -10.39 -5.16 -1.11
C GLU A 87 -10.28 -4.27 0.13
N LEU A 88 -9.38 -3.29 0.11
CA LEU A 88 -9.23 -2.30 1.17
C LEU A 88 -10.53 -1.50 1.33
N GLY A 89 -11.12 -1.07 0.22
CA GLY A 89 -12.42 -0.40 0.19
C GLY A 89 -13.55 -1.25 0.82
N LEU A 90 -13.56 -2.56 0.58
CA LEU A 90 -14.57 -3.45 1.18
C LEU A 90 -14.38 -3.58 2.70
N ILE A 91 -13.15 -3.68 3.17
CA ILE A 91 -12.84 -3.77 4.61
C ILE A 91 -13.24 -2.46 5.32
N LEU A 92 -12.90 -1.31 4.71
CA LEU A 92 -13.32 0.00 5.19
C LEU A 92 -14.84 0.13 5.22
N LEU A 93 -15.54 -0.35 4.18
CA LEU A 93 -17.00 -0.32 4.12
C LEU A 93 -17.64 -1.04 5.32
N ILE A 94 -17.09 -2.21 5.67
CA ILE A 94 -17.62 -3.07 6.73
C ILE A 94 -17.32 -2.50 8.12
N LEU A 95 -16.12 -1.95 8.33
CA LEU A 95 -15.66 -1.53 9.67
C LEU A 95 -15.96 -0.06 9.99
N LEU A 96 -15.89 0.82 8.99
CA LEU A 96 -15.93 2.27 9.18
C LEU A 96 -17.07 2.94 8.38
N GLY A 97 -17.59 2.27 7.34
CA GLY A 97 -18.73 2.72 6.55
C GLY A 97 -18.36 3.37 5.21
N TRP A 98 -19.38 3.71 4.43
CA TRP A 98 -19.24 4.15 3.03
C TRP A 98 -18.46 5.46 2.87
N SER A 99 -18.50 6.35 3.86
CA SER A 99 -17.78 7.64 3.84
C SER A 99 -16.27 7.43 3.75
N PHE A 100 -15.75 6.45 4.48
CA PHE A 100 -14.33 6.09 4.44
C PHE A 100 -13.94 5.43 3.12
N VAL A 101 -14.83 4.68 2.49
CA VAL A 101 -14.59 4.14 1.14
C VAL A 101 -14.44 5.27 0.11
N GLY A 102 -15.36 6.23 0.14
CA GLY A 102 -15.29 7.40 -0.74
C GLY A 102 -14.00 8.21 -0.52
N ALA A 103 -13.64 8.41 0.74
CA ALA A 103 -12.41 9.12 1.11
C ALA A 103 -11.13 8.34 0.78
N GLU A 104 -11.13 7.02 0.88
CA GLU A 104 -10.00 6.18 0.48
C GLU A 104 -9.70 6.35 -1.00
N PHE A 105 -10.70 6.21 -1.87
CA PHE A 105 -10.49 6.34 -3.31
C PHE A 105 -10.18 7.78 -3.72
N ALA A 106 -10.91 8.77 -3.18
CA ALA A 106 -10.67 10.17 -3.51
C ALA A 106 -9.33 10.67 -2.96
N GLY A 107 -9.05 10.36 -1.70
CA GLY A 107 -7.80 10.68 -1.00
C GLY A 107 -6.61 9.94 -1.59
N GLY A 108 -6.76 8.67 -1.99
CA GLY A 108 -5.70 7.90 -2.63
C GLY A 108 -5.34 8.47 -4.01
N LEU A 109 -6.33 8.87 -4.80
CA LEU A 109 -6.08 9.60 -6.06
C LEU A 109 -5.43 10.96 -5.82
N LEU A 110 -5.90 11.71 -4.83
CA LEU A 110 -5.31 12.99 -4.43
C LEU A 110 -3.85 12.82 -3.98
N MET A 111 -3.57 11.82 -3.15
CA MET A 111 -2.24 11.45 -2.68
C MET A 111 -1.31 11.16 -3.85
N ILE A 112 -1.76 10.37 -4.85
CA ILE A 112 -0.96 10.09 -6.04
C ILE A 112 -0.65 11.37 -6.83
N VAL A 113 -1.62 12.28 -6.97
CA VAL A 113 -1.39 13.57 -7.63
C VAL A 113 -0.37 14.42 -6.86
N ILE A 114 -0.52 14.52 -5.54
CA ILE A 114 0.43 15.24 -4.67
C ILE A 114 1.83 14.62 -4.79
N LEU A 115 1.93 13.29 -4.71
CA LEU A 115 3.19 12.56 -4.83
C LEU A 115 3.85 12.83 -6.19
N ALA A 116 3.08 12.80 -7.28
CA ALA A 116 3.58 13.10 -8.62
C ALA A 116 4.09 14.55 -8.74
N LEU A 117 3.40 15.52 -8.13
CA LEU A 117 3.83 16.92 -8.10
C LEU A 117 5.11 17.09 -7.27
N LEU A 118 5.18 16.46 -6.10
CA LEU A 118 6.37 16.48 -5.25
C LEU A 118 7.57 15.88 -5.97
N PHE A 119 7.41 14.73 -6.64
CA PHE A 119 8.47 14.16 -7.46
C PHE A 119 8.88 15.08 -8.59
N ARG A 120 7.94 15.71 -9.29
CA ARG A 120 8.26 16.64 -10.37
C ARG A 120 9.08 17.84 -9.91
N TRP A 121 8.92 18.29 -8.66
CA TRP A 121 9.63 19.44 -8.12
C TRP A 121 10.89 19.11 -7.33
N THR A 122 10.95 17.95 -6.68
CA THR A 122 12.01 17.64 -5.70
C THR A 122 12.91 16.48 -6.12
N LEU A 123 12.48 15.60 -7.03
CA LEU A 123 13.27 14.44 -7.47
C LEU A 123 14.37 14.87 -8.44
N LYS A 124 15.63 14.67 -8.05
CA LYS A 124 16.80 15.02 -8.86
C LYS A 124 17.27 13.83 -9.71
N PRO A 125 17.70 14.04 -10.97
CA PRO A 125 18.21 12.97 -11.84
C PRO A 125 19.33 12.14 -11.19
N GLY A 126 20.28 12.78 -10.50
CA GLY A 126 21.37 12.08 -9.82
C GLY A 126 20.92 11.14 -8.68
N MET A 127 19.75 11.36 -8.09
CA MET A 127 19.18 10.41 -7.11
C MET A 127 18.61 9.17 -7.81
N ILE A 128 17.97 9.36 -8.97
CA ILE A 128 17.43 8.27 -9.78
C ILE A 128 18.56 7.38 -10.31
N ASP A 129 19.66 7.99 -10.77
CA ASP A 129 20.81 7.23 -11.28
C ASP A 129 21.46 6.37 -10.20
N GLU A 130 21.65 6.93 -9.00
CA GLU A 130 22.16 6.16 -7.86
C GLU A 130 21.19 5.06 -7.45
N ALA A 131 19.89 5.35 -7.39
CA ALA A 131 18.86 4.35 -7.10
C ALA A 131 18.85 3.22 -8.15
N ARG A 132 19.08 3.53 -9.43
CA ARG A 132 19.17 2.54 -10.51
C ARG A 132 20.38 1.62 -10.31
N ARG A 133 21.56 2.19 -10.04
CA ARG A 133 22.78 1.40 -9.75
C ARG A 133 22.57 0.48 -8.56
N GLN A 134 21.99 1.00 -7.47
CA GLN A 134 21.68 0.19 -6.28
C GLN A 134 20.67 -0.93 -6.59
N ALA A 135 19.63 -0.63 -7.36
CA ALA A 135 18.62 -1.62 -7.72
C ALA A 135 19.17 -2.76 -8.57
N GLU A 136 20.19 -2.49 -9.40
CA GLU A 136 20.88 -3.48 -10.26
C GLU A 136 21.90 -4.35 -9.53
N HIS A 137 22.41 -3.93 -8.36
CA HIS A 137 23.42 -4.66 -7.58
C HIS A 137 23.00 -6.04 -7.03
N GLY A 138 21.83 -6.56 -7.41
CA GLY A 138 21.48 -7.98 -7.21
C GLY A 138 21.26 -8.41 -5.76
N ARG A 139 21.01 -7.48 -4.84
CA ARG A 139 20.64 -7.83 -3.46
C ARG A 139 19.26 -8.47 -3.44
N HIS A 140 19.22 -9.78 -3.21
CA HIS A 140 17.99 -10.53 -3.04
C HIS A 140 17.23 -10.05 -1.79
N GLY A 141 16.15 -9.31 -2.02
CA GLY A 141 15.17 -9.00 -0.97
C GLY A 141 14.34 -10.23 -0.62
N ARG A 142 13.81 -10.29 0.60
CA ARG A 142 13.01 -11.40 1.13
C ARG A 142 11.76 -11.75 0.29
N MET A 143 11.41 -10.90 -0.68
CA MET A 143 10.19 -10.94 -1.50
C MET A 143 10.45 -10.85 -3.02
N GLU A 144 11.70 -10.97 -3.49
CA GLU A 144 11.99 -10.86 -4.94
C GLU A 144 11.33 -11.95 -5.79
N GLY A 145 11.04 -13.12 -5.22
CA GLY A 145 10.28 -14.19 -5.89
C GLY A 145 8.89 -13.74 -6.38
N HIS A 146 8.24 -12.81 -5.66
CA HIS A 146 6.97 -12.22 -6.10
C HIS A 146 7.12 -11.29 -7.32
N GLY A 147 8.28 -10.66 -7.51
CA GLY A 147 8.53 -9.72 -8.60
C GLY A 147 9.01 -10.39 -9.90
N GLU A 148 9.54 -11.62 -9.80
CA GLU A 148 10.09 -12.38 -10.94
C GLU A 148 9.15 -13.45 -11.49
N MET A 149 8.24 -14.01 -10.67
CA MET A 149 7.25 -15.01 -11.12
C MET A 149 6.04 -14.32 -11.79
N ASP A 150 6.04 -14.20 -13.12
CA ASP A 150 4.85 -13.85 -13.90
C ASP A 150 4.01 -15.12 -14.15
N MET A 151 3.10 -15.43 -13.21
CA MET A 151 2.18 -16.57 -13.33
C MET A 151 0.92 -16.23 -14.12
N ALA A 152 0.87 -15.05 -14.78
CA ALA A 152 -0.29 -14.61 -15.53
C ALA A 152 -0.54 -15.50 -16.75
N ILE A 153 -1.70 -16.16 -16.78
CA ILE A 153 -2.08 -17.02 -17.91
C ILE A 153 -2.65 -16.12 -18.99
N THR A 154 -1.90 -15.98 -20.11
CA THR A 154 -2.23 -15.02 -21.18
C THR A 154 -2.94 -15.67 -22.39
N GLU A 155 -3.29 -16.96 -22.34
CA GLU A 155 -3.92 -17.69 -23.46
C GLU A 155 -5.40 -18.09 -23.21
N GLY A 156 -6.31 -17.77 -24.15
CA GLY A 156 -7.72 -18.20 -24.14
C GLY A 156 -8.75 -17.24 -23.47
N PRO A 157 -10.07 -17.55 -23.53
CA PRO A 157 -11.15 -16.72 -22.96
C PRO A 157 -11.20 -16.73 -21.42
N PHE A 158 -11.67 -15.63 -20.82
CA PHE A 158 -11.70 -15.36 -19.36
C PHE A 158 -12.16 -16.55 -18.50
N VAL A 159 -13.37 -17.07 -18.74
CA VAL A 159 -13.96 -18.17 -17.94
C VAL A 159 -13.14 -19.46 -18.06
N LYS A 160 -12.61 -19.73 -19.26
CA LYS A 160 -11.81 -20.93 -19.51
C LYS A 160 -10.45 -20.87 -18.84
N ARG A 161 -9.87 -19.68 -18.64
CA ARG A 161 -8.65 -19.49 -17.85
C ARG A 161 -8.89 -19.68 -16.36
N LEU A 162 -9.93 -19.05 -15.83
CA LEU A 162 -10.24 -19.05 -14.40
C LEU A 162 -10.51 -20.47 -13.86
N PHE A 163 -11.23 -21.28 -14.64
CA PHE A 163 -11.55 -22.68 -14.27
C PHE A 163 -10.60 -23.72 -14.88
N SER A 164 -9.45 -23.30 -15.43
CA SER A 164 -8.43 -24.25 -15.90
C SER A 164 -7.61 -24.80 -14.72
N GLY A 165 -7.11 -26.03 -14.83
CA GLY A 165 -6.21 -26.60 -13.82
C GLY A 165 -4.99 -25.72 -13.53
N ARG A 166 -4.38 -25.13 -14.58
CA ARG A 166 -3.26 -24.18 -14.42
C ARG A 166 -3.68 -22.88 -13.73
N GLY A 167 -4.86 -22.34 -14.06
CA GLY A 167 -5.42 -21.13 -13.45
C GLY A 167 -5.69 -21.31 -11.96
N LEU A 168 -6.32 -22.43 -11.59
CA LEU A 168 -6.56 -22.77 -10.19
C LEU A 168 -5.25 -22.99 -9.41
N THR A 169 -4.23 -23.62 -10.02
CA THR A 169 -2.90 -23.73 -9.41
C THR A 169 -2.24 -22.38 -9.20
N ALA A 170 -2.28 -21.48 -10.20
CA ALA A 170 -1.71 -20.14 -10.08
C ALA A 170 -2.42 -19.30 -9.01
N ILE A 171 -3.76 -19.31 -8.98
CA ILE A 171 -4.55 -18.62 -7.96
C ILE A 171 -4.23 -19.15 -6.56
N SER A 172 -4.22 -20.48 -6.39
CA SER A 172 -3.90 -21.10 -5.09
C SER A 172 -2.48 -20.74 -4.63
N HIS A 173 -1.51 -20.73 -5.55
CA HIS A 173 -0.13 -20.38 -5.22
C HIS A 173 0.01 -18.91 -4.84
N ASN A 174 -0.59 -18.00 -5.61
CA ASN A 174 -0.61 -16.56 -5.30
C ASN A 174 -1.29 -16.30 -3.95
N PHE A 175 -2.46 -16.90 -3.70
CA PHE A 175 -3.19 -16.78 -2.44
C PHE A 175 -2.33 -17.22 -1.25
N TRP A 176 -1.73 -18.41 -1.30
CA TRP A 176 -0.91 -18.90 -0.20
C TRP A 176 0.36 -18.08 -0.01
N MET A 177 0.97 -17.59 -1.08
CA MET A 177 2.15 -16.74 -1.00
C MET A 177 1.83 -15.41 -0.33
N ASP A 178 0.71 -14.78 -0.71
CA ASP A 178 0.25 -13.53 -0.10
C ASP A 178 -0.08 -13.72 1.38
N VAL A 179 -0.85 -14.75 1.73
CA VAL A 179 -1.21 -15.06 3.13
C VAL A 179 0.04 -15.36 3.97
N THR A 180 0.94 -16.21 3.49
CA THR A 180 2.16 -16.60 4.25
C THR A 180 3.15 -15.45 4.41
N SER A 181 3.08 -14.43 3.55
CA SER A 181 3.95 -13.26 3.68
C SER A 181 3.48 -12.27 4.75
N VAL A 182 2.17 -12.19 5.03
CA VAL A 182 1.58 -11.12 5.87
C VAL A 182 0.98 -11.62 7.19
N TRP A 183 0.75 -12.93 7.36
CA TRP A 183 0.04 -13.45 8.55
C TRP A 183 0.68 -13.06 9.90
N ILE A 184 2.02 -12.98 9.96
CA ILE A 184 2.73 -12.55 11.18
C ILE A 184 2.42 -11.08 11.47
N ASP A 185 2.48 -10.23 10.45
CA ASP A 185 2.27 -8.79 10.58
C ASP A 185 0.80 -8.50 10.95
N ILE A 186 -0.16 -9.21 10.36
CA ILE A 186 -1.58 -9.14 10.74
C ILE A 186 -1.78 -9.63 12.19
N GLY A 187 -1.14 -10.74 12.56
CA GLY A 187 -1.22 -11.30 13.91
C GLY A 187 -0.69 -10.33 14.97
N ILE A 188 0.48 -9.75 14.73
CA ILE A 188 1.10 -8.74 15.60
C ILE A 188 0.23 -7.48 15.65
N GLY A 189 -0.24 -7.00 14.49
CA GLY A 189 -1.09 -5.81 14.40
C GLY A 189 -2.40 -5.95 15.18
N LEU A 190 -3.09 -7.09 15.05
CA LEU A 190 -4.30 -7.39 15.81
C LEU A 190 -4.04 -7.53 17.31
N LEU A 191 -2.89 -8.10 17.70
CA LEU A 191 -2.50 -8.22 19.10
C LEU A 191 -2.22 -6.85 19.73
N ILE A 192 -1.47 -6.00 19.03
CA ILE A 192 -1.19 -4.62 19.47
C ILE A 192 -2.49 -3.80 19.52
N ALA A 193 -3.33 -3.87 18.47
CA ALA A 193 -4.60 -3.16 18.44
C ALA A 193 -5.54 -3.59 19.58
N GLY A 194 -5.64 -4.89 19.84
CA GLY A 194 -6.40 -5.43 20.96
C GLY A 194 -5.85 -5.00 22.31
N ALA A 195 -4.53 -5.01 22.49
CA ALA A 195 -3.87 -4.55 23.72
C ALA A 195 -4.10 -3.05 23.96
N LEU A 196 -3.95 -2.22 22.93
CA LEU A 196 -4.22 -0.78 23.03
C LEU A 196 -5.70 -0.49 23.34
N ALA A 197 -6.62 -1.20 22.68
CA ALA A 197 -8.05 -1.06 22.94
C ALA A 197 -8.45 -1.48 24.37
N ALA A 198 -7.75 -2.47 24.95
CA ALA A 198 -8.04 -2.96 26.30
C ALA A 198 -7.35 -2.13 27.41
N TRP A 199 -6.12 -1.66 27.19
CA TRP A 199 -5.29 -1.05 28.24
C TRP A 199 -5.24 0.47 28.21
N VAL A 200 -5.48 1.11 27.07
CA VAL A 200 -5.40 2.57 26.96
C VAL A 200 -6.79 3.19 27.17
N PRO A 201 -7.00 3.99 28.22
CA PRO A 201 -8.29 4.61 28.49
C PRO A 201 -8.72 5.56 27.37
N ALA A 202 -10.03 5.65 27.11
CA ALA A 202 -10.59 6.57 26.12
C ALA A 202 -10.22 8.05 26.40
N SER A 203 -10.06 8.43 27.67
CA SER A 203 -9.66 9.80 28.06
C SER A 203 -8.25 10.18 27.59
N PHE A 204 -7.33 9.21 27.53
CA PHE A 204 -5.99 9.43 26.98
C PHE A 204 -6.09 9.74 25.49
N TRP A 205 -6.82 8.92 24.73
CA TRP A 205 -7.00 9.12 23.29
C TRP A 205 -7.68 10.44 22.96
N GLN A 206 -8.73 10.79 23.70
CA GLN A 206 -9.44 12.08 23.52
C GLN A 206 -8.52 13.28 23.76
N SER A 207 -7.68 13.22 24.79
CA SER A 207 -6.70 14.26 25.07
C SER A 207 -5.60 14.32 24.01
N PHE A 208 -5.11 13.16 23.57
CA PHE A 208 -4.06 13.03 22.56
C PHE A 208 -4.52 13.51 21.18
N PHE A 209 -5.77 13.24 20.80
CA PHE A 209 -6.36 13.68 19.54
C PHE A 209 -7.03 15.05 19.59
N LEU A 210 -6.88 15.76 20.71
CA LEU A 210 -7.39 17.12 20.91
C LEU A 210 -8.87 17.24 20.57
N THR A 211 -9.69 16.25 20.95
CA THR A 211 -11.12 16.18 20.56
C THR A 211 -11.93 17.39 21.03
N GLY A 212 -11.48 18.09 22.07
CA GLY A 212 -12.05 19.35 22.54
C GLY A 212 -11.77 20.58 21.66
N HIS A 213 -10.90 20.48 20.65
CA HIS A 213 -10.54 21.57 19.74
C HIS A 213 -10.74 21.16 18.27
N PRO A 214 -11.92 21.48 17.67
CA PRO A 214 -12.30 20.98 16.36
C PRO A 214 -11.30 21.27 15.24
N VAL A 215 -10.71 22.48 15.23
CA VAL A 215 -9.76 22.90 14.18
C VAL A 215 -8.39 22.25 14.36
N LEU A 216 -7.89 22.17 15.59
CA LEU A 216 -6.59 21.55 15.89
C LEU A 216 -6.62 20.05 15.65
N SER A 217 -7.72 19.37 15.97
CA SER A 217 -7.88 17.93 15.74
C SER A 217 -7.83 17.56 14.25
N GLN A 218 -8.37 18.42 13.38
CA GLN A 218 -8.33 18.22 11.93
C GLN A 218 -6.94 18.37 11.31
N VAL A 219 -6.03 19.12 11.95
CA VAL A 219 -4.63 19.26 11.48
C VAL A 219 -3.73 18.22 12.17
N TRP A 220 -3.95 17.99 13.46
CA TRP A 220 -3.15 17.07 14.27
C TRP A 220 -3.33 15.63 13.83
N GLY A 221 -4.57 15.22 13.53
CA GLY A 221 -4.88 13.85 13.11
C GLY A 221 -4.12 13.41 11.84
N PRO A 222 -4.23 14.11 10.70
CA PRO A 222 -3.51 13.77 9.48
C PRO A 222 -1.98 13.78 9.61
N LEU A 223 -1.43 14.59 10.52
CA LEU A 223 0.01 14.61 10.79
C LEU A 223 0.45 13.43 11.64
N ILE A 224 -0.31 13.08 12.68
CA ILE A 224 0.07 12.02 13.61
C ILE A 224 -0.31 10.63 13.11
N GLY A 225 -1.36 10.51 12.29
CA GLY A 225 -1.82 9.25 11.71
C GLY A 225 -0.70 8.47 11.01
N PRO A 226 0.01 9.05 10.04
CA PRO A 226 1.12 8.40 9.39
C PRO A 226 2.27 8.01 10.33
N VAL A 227 2.49 8.78 11.41
CA VAL A 227 3.50 8.44 12.44
C VAL A 227 3.07 7.21 13.24
N ILE A 228 1.79 7.13 13.63
CA ILE A 228 1.26 5.96 14.33
C ILE A 228 1.36 4.72 13.44
N SER A 229 1.07 4.85 12.14
CA SER A 229 1.19 3.77 11.15
C SER A 229 2.66 3.32 10.98
N LEU A 230 3.59 4.28 10.84
CA LEU A 230 5.03 4.00 10.79
C LEU A 230 5.51 3.15 11.98
N LEU A 231 4.96 3.42 13.17
CA LEU A 231 5.30 2.73 14.43
C LEU A 231 4.49 1.46 14.68
N SER A 232 3.40 1.22 13.95
CA SER A 232 2.55 0.04 14.13
C SER A 232 3.14 -1.20 13.46
N PHE A 233 4.01 -1.02 12.46
CA PHE A 233 4.60 -2.09 11.65
C PHE A 233 3.57 -2.94 10.89
N VAL A 234 2.35 -2.43 10.71
CA VAL A 234 1.27 -3.18 10.07
C VAL A 234 1.10 -2.74 8.61
N CYS A 235 0.79 -3.69 7.73
CA CYS A 235 0.47 -3.44 6.33
C CYS A 235 -0.90 -2.76 6.15
N SER A 236 -1.21 -2.25 4.95
CA SER A 236 -2.45 -1.51 4.65
C SER A 236 -3.71 -2.21 5.18
N VAL A 237 -3.80 -3.51 4.94
CA VAL A 237 -4.99 -4.28 5.30
C VAL A 237 -5.10 -4.51 6.81
N GLY A 238 -3.97 -4.77 7.48
CA GLY A 238 -3.93 -4.90 8.93
C GLY A 238 -4.01 -3.56 9.67
N ASN A 239 -3.76 -2.45 8.98
CA ASN A 239 -3.96 -1.11 9.53
C ASN A 239 -5.45 -0.81 9.71
N VAL A 240 -6.36 -1.30 8.86
CA VAL A 240 -7.79 -0.95 8.99
C VAL A 240 -8.41 -1.29 10.36
N PRO A 241 -8.17 -2.47 10.96
CA PRO A 241 -8.62 -2.75 12.33
C PRO A 241 -8.07 -1.78 13.37
N LEU A 242 -6.79 -1.39 13.27
CA LEU A 242 -6.19 -0.40 14.15
C LEU A 242 -6.78 0.99 13.89
N ALA A 243 -7.05 1.34 12.64
CA ALA A 243 -7.72 2.55 12.23
C ALA A 243 -9.12 2.66 12.88
N ALA A 244 -9.86 1.55 12.96
CA ALA A 244 -11.14 1.49 13.67
C ALA A 244 -10.99 1.72 15.19
N VAL A 245 -9.92 1.22 15.81
CA VAL A 245 -9.63 1.51 17.23
C VAL A 245 -9.31 3.00 17.43
N LEU A 246 -8.48 3.59 16.56
CA LEU A 246 -8.13 5.02 16.62
C LEU A 246 -9.34 5.91 16.37
N TRP A 247 -10.22 5.53 15.44
CA TRP A 247 -11.50 6.19 15.17
C TRP A 247 -12.40 6.22 16.39
N ASN A 248 -12.57 5.08 17.06
CA ASN A 248 -13.29 5.02 18.34
C ASN A 248 -12.58 5.80 19.45
N GLY A 249 -11.26 5.95 19.38
CA GLY A 249 -10.45 6.79 20.25
C GLY A 249 -10.59 8.30 19.99
N GLY A 250 -11.24 8.70 18.89
CA GLY A 250 -11.50 10.10 18.56
C GLY A 250 -10.47 10.77 17.66
N ILE A 251 -9.66 10.01 16.91
CA ILE A 251 -8.87 10.60 15.83
C ILE A 251 -9.79 11.24 14.79
N SER A 252 -9.36 12.35 14.19
CA SER A 252 -10.12 13.02 13.13
C SER A 252 -10.26 12.14 11.89
N PHE A 253 -11.29 12.42 11.07
CA PHE A 253 -11.58 11.66 9.84
C PHE A 253 -10.36 11.60 8.91
N GLY A 254 -9.73 12.75 8.64
CA GLY A 254 -8.51 12.83 7.85
C GLY A 254 -7.33 12.10 8.49
N GLY A 255 -7.25 12.08 9.82
CA GLY A 255 -6.24 11.31 10.53
C GLY A 255 -6.35 9.81 10.33
N VAL A 256 -7.56 9.26 10.27
CA VAL A 256 -7.79 7.84 9.92
C VAL A 256 -7.30 7.58 8.49
N ILE A 257 -7.68 8.43 7.54
CA ILE A 257 -7.33 8.27 6.12
C ILE A 257 -5.81 8.34 5.92
N ALA A 258 -5.16 9.37 6.48
CA ALA A 258 -3.71 9.50 6.44
C ALA A 258 -2.99 8.31 7.12
N PHE A 259 -3.56 7.77 8.21
CA PHE A 259 -3.04 6.57 8.87
C PHE A 259 -3.12 5.32 7.98
N VAL A 260 -4.25 5.13 7.27
CA VAL A 260 -4.44 3.99 6.34
C VAL A 260 -3.45 4.08 5.17
N PHE A 261 -3.27 5.27 4.59
CA PHE A 261 -2.33 5.49 3.48
C PHE A 261 -0.86 5.25 3.84
N ALA A 262 -0.51 5.29 5.13
CA ALA A 262 0.87 5.23 5.60
C ALA A 262 1.50 3.83 5.67
N ASP A 263 0.86 2.84 5.06
CA ASP A 263 1.34 1.46 5.02
C ASP A 263 2.69 1.29 4.29
N LEU A 264 3.00 2.15 3.32
CA LEU A 264 4.24 2.11 2.54
C LEU A 264 5.41 2.84 3.20
N ILE A 265 5.19 3.52 4.32
CA ILE A 265 6.28 4.18 5.07
C ILE A 265 6.67 3.43 6.34
N ILE A 266 6.12 2.25 6.62
CA ILE A 266 6.49 1.45 7.80
C ILE A 266 7.97 1.07 7.79
N LEU A 267 8.56 0.92 8.98
CA LEU A 267 10.00 0.65 9.14
C LEU A 267 10.52 -0.56 8.32
N PRO A 268 9.82 -1.70 8.20
CA PRO A 268 10.26 -2.80 7.36
C PRO A 268 10.33 -2.43 5.87
N ILE A 269 9.38 -1.65 5.37
CA ILE A 269 9.35 -1.19 3.98
C ILE A 269 10.45 -0.15 3.74
N LEU A 270 10.72 0.73 4.70
CA LEU A 270 11.84 1.67 4.62
C LEU A 270 13.20 0.97 4.57
N ASP A 271 13.37 -0.13 5.31
CA ASP A 271 14.58 -0.95 5.21
C ASP A 271 14.69 -1.60 3.82
N ILE A 272 13.57 -2.05 3.24
CA ILE A 272 13.54 -2.54 1.85
C ILE A 272 13.92 -1.43 0.88
N TYR A 273 13.35 -0.22 0.97
CA TYR A 273 13.74 0.92 0.12
C TYR A 273 15.22 1.26 0.28
N ARG A 274 15.75 1.22 1.50
CA ARG A 274 17.17 1.46 1.78
C ARG A 274 18.03 0.43 1.08
N ASN A 275 17.63 -0.84 1.11
CA ASN A 275 18.34 -1.93 0.46
C ASN A 275 18.21 -1.87 -1.07
N TYR A 276 17.07 -1.38 -1.59
CA TYR A 276 16.75 -1.37 -3.03
C TYR A 276 17.29 -0.14 -3.76
N TYR A 277 17.18 1.04 -3.15
CA TYR A 277 17.46 2.33 -3.78
C TYR A 277 18.55 3.14 -3.06
N GLY A 278 19.06 2.64 -1.93
CA GLY A 278 20.03 3.32 -1.08
C GLY A 278 19.38 4.20 -0.01
N GLY A 279 20.12 4.47 1.08
CA GLY A 279 19.59 5.18 2.24
C GLY A 279 19.13 6.61 1.97
N ARG A 280 19.79 7.33 1.04
CA ARG A 280 19.38 8.69 0.64
C ARG A 280 18.02 8.68 -0.06
N MET A 281 17.78 7.72 -0.94
CA MET A 281 16.49 7.59 -1.63
C MET A 281 15.40 7.11 -0.68
N ALA A 282 15.70 6.18 0.22
CA ALA A 282 14.75 5.71 1.23
C ALA A 282 14.27 6.84 2.16
N LEU A 283 15.18 7.68 2.64
CA LEU A 283 14.82 8.85 3.45
C LEU A 283 14.00 9.87 2.67
N TYR A 284 14.34 10.07 1.39
CA TYR A 284 13.57 10.94 0.52
C TYR A 284 12.14 10.41 0.30
N LEU A 285 11.99 9.11 0.02
CA LEU A 285 10.68 8.47 -0.11
C LEU A 285 9.90 8.58 1.20
N LEU A 286 10.51 8.38 2.37
CA LEU A 286 9.85 8.59 3.66
C LEU A 286 9.25 9.99 3.77
N VAL A 287 10.05 11.04 3.55
CA VAL A 287 9.62 12.43 3.74
C VAL A 287 8.54 12.82 2.74
N VAL A 288 8.75 12.49 1.46
CA VAL A 288 7.83 12.88 0.39
C VAL A 288 6.53 12.12 0.48
N SER A 289 6.57 10.81 0.76
CA SER A 289 5.37 10.01 0.94
C SER A 289 4.60 10.41 2.20
N TYR A 290 5.29 10.65 3.32
CA TYR A 290 4.66 11.18 4.54
C TYR A 290 3.92 12.49 4.27
N ALA A 291 4.56 13.43 3.56
CA ALA A 291 3.93 14.70 3.19
C ALA A 291 2.70 14.48 2.29
N ALA A 292 2.79 13.58 1.30
CA ALA A 292 1.67 13.26 0.44
C ALA A 292 0.48 12.65 1.21
N MET A 293 0.75 11.72 2.12
CA MET A 293 -0.27 11.07 2.96
C MET A 293 -0.95 12.06 3.90
N ALA A 294 -0.16 12.90 4.59
CA ALA A 294 -0.67 13.87 5.54
C ALA A 294 -1.43 15.04 4.87
N LEU A 295 -1.09 15.38 3.62
CA LEU A 295 -1.82 16.40 2.85
C LEU A 295 -3.09 15.85 2.19
N ALA A 296 -3.14 14.54 1.92
CA ALA A 296 -4.27 13.89 1.27
C ALA A 296 -5.36 13.46 2.26
N GLY A 297 -5.00 13.12 3.50
CA GLY A 297 -5.95 12.86 4.59
C GLY A 297 -6.46 14.15 5.21
#